data_AF-A0AA43JHF4-F1
#
_entry.id   AF-A0AA43JHF4-F1
#
_cell.length_a   1.000
_cell.length_b   1.000
_cell.length_c   1.000
_cell.angle_alpha   90.00
_cell.angle_beta   90.00
_cell.angle_gamma   90.00
#
_symmetry.space_group_name_H-M   'P 1'
#
loop_
_entity.id
_entity.type
_entity.pdbx_description
1 polymer ?
#
loop_
_entity_poly.entity_id
_entity_poly.type
_entity_poly.pdbx_seq_one_letter_code
_entity_poly.pdbx_strand_id
1 'polypeptide(L)'
;MRKIVINKSYERFCVSHKALLRLQELGQREALQETDRGAYWPQAATPREPSLNQYGALIPRDDEKLVRVVEELGEEANGHCAELRIVEIPDDVAWEIEKTDGVEHVSVVHRTWG
;
A
#
# COMPACT_ATOMS: atom_id res chain seq x y z
N MET A 1 -17.43 -7.55 3.31
CA MET A 1 -16.91 -6.19 3.11
C MET A 1 -15.44 -6.33 2.80
N ARG A 2 -15.00 -5.80 1.66
CA ARG A 2 -13.61 -5.90 1.20
C ARG A 2 -12.90 -4.60 1.48
N LYS A 3 -11.68 -4.67 2.00
CA LYS A 3 -10.82 -3.52 2.29
C LYS A 3 -9.77 -3.35 1.21
N ILE A 4 -9.58 -2.13 0.75
CA ILE A 4 -8.60 -1.77 -0.29
C ILE A 4 -7.74 -0.63 0.23
N VAL A 5 -6.42 -0.77 0.10
CA VAL A 5 -5.45 0.27 0.46
C VAL A 5 -5.15 1.16 -0.73
N ILE A 6 -5.43 2.45 -0.57
CA ILE A 6 -5.20 3.51 -1.56
C ILE A 6 -4.19 4.53 -1.05
N ASN A 7 -3.52 5.23 -1.96
CA ASN A 7 -2.68 6.39 -1.69
C ASN A 7 -3.44 7.69 -1.97
N LYS A 8 -3.63 8.53 -0.95
CA LYS A 8 -4.26 9.85 -1.08
C LYS A 8 -3.28 10.98 -1.42
N SER A 9 -2.01 10.68 -1.63
CA SER A 9 -1.00 11.65 -2.05
C SER A 9 -0.80 11.67 -3.56
N TYR A 10 -0.28 12.80 -4.08
CA TYR A 10 0.11 13.01 -5.48
C TYR A 10 1.18 12.02 -5.99
N GLU A 11 1.95 11.44 -5.07
CA GLU A 11 3.08 10.56 -5.37
C GLU A 11 2.64 9.12 -5.65
N ARG A 12 3.63 8.24 -5.79
CA ARG A 12 3.43 6.80 -6.00
C ARG A 12 2.99 6.15 -4.69
N PHE A 13 2.08 5.19 -4.78
CA PHE A 13 1.82 4.26 -3.68
C PHE A 13 3.10 3.54 -3.26
N CYS A 14 3.41 3.62 -1.98
CA CYS A 14 4.47 2.84 -1.37
C CYS A 14 4.25 2.72 0.13
N VAL A 15 4.77 1.63 0.69
CA VAL A 15 4.81 1.41 2.13
C VAL A 15 6.20 1.72 2.68
N SER A 16 6.26 2.10 3.96
CA SER A 16 7.50 2.42 4.65
C SER A 16 8.39 1.19 4.84
N HIS A 17 9.66 1.41 5.20
CA HIS A 17 10.54 0.31 5.61
C HIS A 17 9.96 -0.49 6.79
N LYS A 18 9.35 0.19 7.77
CA LYS A 18 8.68 -0.46 8.91
C LYS A 18 7.54 -1.37 8.47
N ALA A 19 6.72 -0.91 7.52
CA ALA A 19 5.64 -1.71 6.95
C ALA A 19 6.17 -2.89 6.11
N LEU A 20 7.24 -2.69 5.33
CA LEU A 20 7.90 -3.79 4.60
C LEU A 20 8.35 -4.90 5.57
N LEU A 21 9.07 -4.54 6.64
CA LEU A 21 9.53 -5.51 7.63
C LEU A 21 8.35 -6.27 8.24
N ARG A 22 7.27 -5.57 8.58
CA ARG A 22 6.06 -6.19 9.11
C ARG A 22 5.41 -7.16 8.12
N LEU A 23 5.37 -6.80 6.84
CA LEU A 23 4.86 -7.68 5.77
C LEU A 23 5.73 -8.93 5.61
N GLN A 24 7.05 -8.79 5.74
CA GLN A 24 7.99 -9.93 5.72
C GLN A 24 7.78 -10.86 6.92
N GLU A 25 7.57 -10.31 8.13
CA GLU A 25 7.23 -11.11 9.32
C GLU A 25 5.94 -11.92 9.14
N LEU A 26 4.96 -11.36 8.44
CA LEU A 26 3.71 -12.04 8.09
C LEU A 26 3.85 -12.99 6.88
N GLY A 27 5.06 -13.15 6.35
CA GLY A 27 5.37 -14.03 5.23
C GLY A 27 4.73 -13.57 3.92
N GLN A 28 4.63 -12.26 3.66
CA GLN A 28 4.14 -11.77 2.37
C GLN A 28 5.15 -12.06 1.26
N ARG A 29 4.71 -12.80 0.24
CA ARG A 29 5.60 -13.33 -0.80
C ARG A 29 6.31 -12.23 -1.58
N GLU A 30 5.58 -11.19 -1.98
CA GLU A 30 6.12 -10.07 -2.74
C GLU A 30 7.11 -9.25 -1.90
N ALA A 31 6.81 -9.02 -0.62
CA ALA A 31 7.70 -8.32 0.31
C ALA A 31 9.00 -9.09 0.59
N LEU A 32 8.95 -10.43 0.57
CA LEU A 32 10.14 -11.29 0.73
C LEU A 32 11.04 -11.33 -0.52
N GLN A 33 10.49 -11.02 -1.70
CA GLN A 33 11.25 -10.96 -2.96
C GLN A 33 11.81 -9.57 -3.26
N GLU A 34 11.27 -8.55 -2.60
CA GLU A 34 11.70 -7.18 -2.77
C GLU A 34 13.09 -6.96 -2.15
N THR A 35 13.96 -6.21 -2.85
CA THR A 35 15.30 -5.91 -2.32
C THR A 35 15.18 -4.87 -1.20
N ASP A 36 15.38 -5.30 0.05
CA ASP A 36 15.42 -4.39 1.19
C ASP A 36 16.76 -3.63 1.24
N ARG A 37 16.76 -2.42 0.66
CA ARG A 37 17.91 -1.51 0.76
C ARG A 37 18.02 -0.85 2.13
N GLY A 38 16.89 -0.68 2.82
CA GLY A 38 16.81 -0.12 4.17
C GLY A 38 17.53 -0.98 5.21
N ALA A 39 17.63 -2.29 4.99
CA ALA A 39 18.37 -3.21 5.85
C ALA A 39 19.84 -2.83 6.08
N TYR A 40 20.51 -2.24 5.06
CA TYR A 40 21.92 -1.83 5.17
C TYR A 40 22.10 -0.54 5.99
N TRP A 41 21.09 0.34 6.00
CA TRP A 41 21.11 1.60 6.74
C TRP A 41 19.76 1.88 7.42
N PRO A 42 19.38 1.11 8.46
CA PRO A 42 18.04 1.20 9.05
C PRO A 42 17.73 2.59 9.62
N GLN A 43 18.72 3.28 10.18
CA GLN A 43 18.54 4.62 10.73
C GLN A 43 18.33 5.68 9.64
N ALA A 44 18.76 5.41 8.40
CA ALA A 44 18.58 6.29 7.25
C ALA A 44 17.30 5.97 6.46
N ALA A 45 16.68 4.82 6.67
CA ALA A 45 15.46 4.34 5.99
C ALA A 45 14.17 5.07 6.43
N THR A 46 14.27 6.37 6.65
CA THR A 46 13.15 7.24 7.02
C THR A 46 12.26 7.53 5.81
N PRO A 47 10.99 7.94 6.00
CA PRO A 47 10.13 8.40 4.90
C PRO A 47 10.66 9.60 4.11
N ARG A 48 11.75 10.25 4.55
CA ARG A 48 12.41 11.34 3.81
C ARG A 48 13.45 10.86 2.81
N GLU A 49 13.82 9.58 2.85
CA GLU A 49 14.79 8.97 1.95
C GLU A 49 14.08 8.02 0.98
N PRO A 50 13.62 8.51 -0.20
CA PRO A 50 12.86 7.71 -1.15
C PRO A 50 13.56 6.42 -1.57
N SER A 51 14.89 6.43 -1.66
CA SER A 51 15.65 5.24 -2.09
C SER A 51 15.60 4.07 -1.12
N LEU A 52 15.15 4.31 0.12
CA LEU A 52 15.09 3.34 1.22
C LEU A 52 13.68 3.16 1.80
N ASN A 53 12.66 3.83 1.25
CA ASN A 53 11.31 3.89 1.84
C ASN A 53 10.20 3.85 0.78
N GLN A 54 10.43 3.16 -0.34
CA GLN A 54 9.45 2.99 -1.42
C GLN A 54 9.25 1.50 -1.75
N TYR A 55 8.45 0.80 -0.94
CA TYR A 55 8.23 -0.64 -1.07
C TYR A 55 6.78 -1.02 -1.37
N GLY A 56 6.53 -2.32 -1.61
CA GLY A 56 5.19 -2.89 -1.65
C GLY A 56 4.42 -2.66 -2.94
N ALA A 57 5.09 -2.14 -3.99
CA ALA A 57 4.44 -1.80 -5.26
C ALA A 57 3.81 -3.02 -5.97
N LEU A 58 4.28 -4.23 -5.66
CA LEU A 58 3.78 -5.48 -6.24
C LEU A 58 2.69 -6.15 -5.40
N ILE A 59 2.42 -5.65 -4.19
CA ILE A 59 1.42 -6.24 -3.30
C ILE A 59 0.02 -5.82 -3.78
N PRO A 60 -0.94 -6.75 -3.94
CA PRO A 60 -2.32 -6.40 -4.28
C PRO A 60 -2.93 -5.42 -3.28
N ARG A 61 -3.72 -4.46 -3.75
CA ARG A 61 -4.28 -3.41 -2.87
C ARG A 61 -5.34 -3.92 -1.91
N ASP A 62 -5.95 -5.06 -2.21
CA ASP A 62 -6.89 -5.79 -1.34
C ASP A 62 -6.23 -6.96 -0.58
N ASP A 63 -4.90 -7.04 -0.56
CA ASP A 63 -4.18 -8.06 0.21
C ASP A 63 -4.45 -7.91 1.71
N GLU A 64 -4.89 -9.00 2.35
CA GLU A 64 -5.28 -8.99 3.76
C GLU A 64 -4.12 -8.60 4.69
N LYS A 65 -2.88 -8.97 4.36
CA LYS A 65 -1.71 -8.62 5.16
C LYS A 65 -1.35 -7.15 4.97
N LEU A 66 -1.47 -6.62 3.75
CA LEU A 66 -1.31 -5.19 3.50
C LEU A 66 -2.30 -4.37 4.31
N VAL A 67 -3.59 -4.72 4.24
CA VAL A 67 -4.64 -4.06 5.02
C VAL A 67 -4.31 -4.11 6.50
N ARG A 68 -4.00 -5.31 7.03
CA ARG A 68 -3.62 -5.50 8.43
C ARG A 68 -2.45 -4.61 8.84
N VAL A 69 -1.39 -4.52 8.04
CA VAL A 69 -0.22 -3.70 8.36
C VAL A 69 -0.55 -2.21 8.38
N VAL A 70 -1.38 -1.74 7.46
CA VAL A 70 -1.83 -0.34 7.44
C VAL A 70 -2.73 -0.01 8.63
N GLU A 71 -3.58 -0.94 9.06
CA GLU A 71 -4.37 -0.79 10.30
C GLU A 71 -3.49 -0.79 11.55
N GLU A 72 -2.51 -1.70 11.62
CA GLU A 72 -1.60 -1.84 12.77
C GLU A 72 -0.68 -0.61 12.94
N LEU A 73 -0.15 -0.06 11.84
CA LEU A 73 0.87 0.99 11.87
C LEU A 73 0.33 2.41 11.62
N GLY A 74 -0.88 2.55 11.08
CA GLY A 74 -1.43 3.86 10.72
C GLY A 74 -0.48 4.66 9.82
N GLU A 75 -0.15 5.89 10.22
CA GLU A 75 0.74 6.77 9.45
C GLU A 75 2.18 6.25 9.33
N GLU A 76 2.63 5.39 10.25
CA GLU A 76 3.96 4.79 10.15
C GLU A 76 4.06 3.77 9.00
N ALA A 77 2.93 3.35 8.42
CA ALA A 77 2.91 2.55 7.21
C ALA A 77 3.27 3.35 5.95
N ASN A 78 3.18 4.68 6.00
CA ASN A 78 3.37 5.54 4.84
C ASN A 78 4.82 5.50 4.36
N GLY A 79 5.00 5.08 3.11
CA GLY A 79 6.26 5.23 2.40
C GLY A 79 6.61 6.70 2.13
N HIS A 80 7.67 6.93 1.37
CA HIS A 80 8.09 8.28 0.99
C HIS A 80 6.95 9.08 0.33
N CYS A 81 6.55 10.18 0.98
CA CYS A 81 5.49 11.08 0.54
C CYS A 81 4.13 10.39 0.25
N ALA A 82 3.88 9.18 0.77
CA ALA A 82 2.60 8.50 0.64
C ALA A 82 1.62 8.90 1.75
N GLU A 83 0.32 8.79 1.48
CA GLU A 83 -0.74 8.90 2.48
C GLU A 83 -1.70 7.72 2.32
N LEU A 84 -1.43 6.63 3.03
CA LEU A 84 -2.18 5.40 2.90
C LEU A 84 -3.52 5.47 3.66
N ARG A 85 -4.59 5.05 2.99
CA ARG A 85 -5.94 4.95 3.55
C ARG A 85 -6.59 3.63 3.14
N ILE A 86 -7.49 3.14 3.98
CA ILE A 86 -8.30 1.95 3.71
C ILE A 86 -9.70 2.40 3.31
N VAL A 87 -10.19 1.86 2.20
CA VAL A 87 -11.56 2.03 1.74
C VAL A 87 -12.27 0.69 1.81
N GLU A 88 -13.50 0.68 2.30
CA GLU A 88 -14.35 -0.50 2.33
C GLU A 88 -15.34 -0.48 1.17
N ILE A 89 -15.47 -1.61 0.48
CA ILE A 89 -16.44 -1.83 -0.60
C ILE A 89 -17.21 -3.15 -0.37
N PRO A 90 -18.36 -3.34 -1.03
CA PRO A 90 -19.03 -4.65 -1.07
C PRO A 90 -18.13 -5.75 -1.66
N ASP A 91 -18.31 -7.01 -1.25
CA ASP A 91 -17.43 -8.11 -1.68
C ASP A 91 -17.65 -8.54 -3.13
N ASP A 92 -18.86 -8.26 -3.65
CA ASP A 92 -19.43 -8.75 -4.91
C ASP A 92 -19.34 -7.75 -6.06
N VAL A 93 -18.59 -6.66 -5.88
CA VAL A 93 -18.35 -5.67 -6.93
C VAL A 93 -16.93 -5.76 -7.48
N ALA A 94 -16.83 -5.70 -8.81
CA ALA A 94 -15.55 -5.47 -9.46
C ALA A 94 -15.11 -4.02 -9.22
N TRP A 95 -13.81 -3.80 -9.07
CA TRP A 95 -13.25 -2.50 -8.75
C TRP A 95 -11.90 -2.30 -9.44
N GLU A 96 -11.51 -1.04 -9.57
CA GLU A 96 -10.18 -0.63 -10.03
C GLU A 96 -9.68 0.59 -9.24
N ILE A 97 -8.36 0.81 -9.25
CA ILE A 97 -7.78 2.06 -8.74
C ILE A 97 -7.81 3.09 -9.87
N GLU A 98 -8.52 4.18 -9.63
CA GLU A 98 -8.46 5.38 -10.46
C GLU A 98 -7.62 6.46 -9.76
N LYS A 99 -7.02 7.34 -10.55
CA LYS A 99 -6.23 8.48 -10.06
C LYS A 99 -6.72 9.76 -10.75
N THR A 100 -7.44 10.59 -10.01
CA THR A 100 -7.92 11.92 -10.42
C THR A 100 -7.25 12.97 -9.55
N ASP A 101 -6.73 14.02 -10.18
CA ASP A 101 -5.97 15.09 -9.53
C ASP A 101 -4.85 14.58 -8.61
N GLY A 102 -4.17 13.51 -9.02
CA GLY A 102 -3.05 12.96 -8.27
C GLY A 102 -3.43 12.07 -7.09
N VAL A 103 -4.71 11.89 -6.77
CA VAL A 103 -5.16 11.16 -5.58
C VAL A 103 -5.84 9.86 -6.01
N GLU A 104 -5.48 8.72 -5.40
CA GLU A 104 -6.14 7.45 -5.71
C GLU A 104 -7.57 7.40 -5.13
N HIS A 105 -8.45 6.70 -5.83
CA HIS A 105 -9.80 6.31 -5.38
C HIS A 105 -10.12 4.91 -5.90
N VAL A 106 -10.99 4.22 -5.17
CA VAL A 106 -11.57 2.97 -5.62
C VAL A 106 -12.80 3.29 -6.47
N SER A 107 -12.79 2.88 -7.73
CA SER A 107 -13.92 3.00 -8.65
C SER A 107 -14.58 1.63 -8.82
N VAL A 108 -15.91 1.57 -8.69
CA VAL A 108 -16.67 0.33 -8.89
C VAL A 108 -17.00 0.19 -10.37
N VAL A 109 -16.63 -0.94 -10.95
CA VAL A 109 -16.86 -1.23 -12.36
C VAL A 109 -18.29 -1.73 -12.55
N HIS A 110 -19.15 -0.86 -13.09
CA HIS A 110 -20.54 -1.20 -13.40
C HIS A 110 -20.65 -2.02 -14.69
N ARG A 111 -21.47 -3.08 -14.66
CA ARG A 111 -21.86 -3.85 -15.84
C ARG A 111 -23.31 -3.55 -16.19
N THR A 112 -23.58 -3.29 -17.45
CA THR A 112 -24.95 -3.14 -17.97
C THR A 112 -25.34 -4.39 -18.75
N TRP A 113 -26.59 -4.82 -18.56
CA TRP A 113 -27.20 -5.93 -19.28
C TRP A 113 -28.49 -5.41 -19.90
N GLY A 114 -28.75 -5.76 -21.15
CA GLY A 114 -29.97 -5.41 -21.89
C GLY A 114 -30.98 -6.55 -21.91
#